data_AF-A0A6N7GGE0-F1
#
_entry.id   AF-A0A6N7GGE0-F1
#
_cell.length_a   1.000
_cell.length_b   1.000
_cell.length_c   1.000
_cell.angle_alpha   90.00
_cell.angle_beta   90.00
_cell.angle_gamma   90.00
#
_symmetry.space_group_name_H-M   'P 1'
#
loop_
_entity.id
_entity.type
_entity.pdbx_description
1 polymer ?
#
loop_
_entity_poly.entity_id
_entity_poly.type
_entity_poly.pdbx_seq_one_letter_code
_entity_poly.pdbx_strand_id
1 'polypeptide(L)'
;MRHLARVAVAFLAVVALSFGLAPAAQADTQRAESEPNGHIWLTSSSGSTTDRDKDGNFNTLTQADKGIVHYSVFNQAEFSQPVHITVSLDGPGTAQDAVLLDEVFDLGPRCEFGGTICTDSQQGTFRFMVSRKDWPAGGYSLSVTGSGSESVTGVSTFTVAY
;
A
#
# COMPACT_ATOMS: atom_id res chain seq x y z
N MET A 1 49.51 -37.17 -5.51
CA MET A 1 49.21 -36.85 -4.10
C MET A 1 48.69 -35.42 -4.04
N ARG A 2 47.44 -35.24 -3.57
CA ARG A 2 46.80 -34.00 -3.04
C ARG A 2 46.87 -32.76 -3.97
N HIS A 3 45.79 -32.21 -4.53
CA HIS A 3 44.58 -31.76 -3.85
C HIS A 3 43.39 -31.74 -4.82
N LEU A 4 42.42 -32.61 -4.56
CA LEU A 4 41.05 -32.51 -5.07
C LEU A 4 40.29 -31.45 -4.26
N ALA A 5 39.33 -30.82 -4.94
CA ALA A 5 38.19 -30.08 -4.42
C ALA A 5 38.49 -28.73 -3.76
N ARG A 6 38.01 -27.65 -4.40
CA ARG A 6 37.32 -26.48 -3.78
C ARG A 6 37.35 -25.25 -4.69
N VAL A 7 36.74 -25.25 -5.88
CA VAL A 7 36.21 -24.01 -6.49
C VAL A 7 35.11 -24.37 -7.49
N ALA A 8 33.92 -24.74 -7.01
CA ALA A 8 32.77 -24.95 -7.90
C ALA A 8 31.43 -24.83 -7.14
N VAL A 9 31.28 -23.86 -6.23
CA VAL A 9 30.02 -23.69 -5.47
C VAL A 9 29.49 -22.24 -5.49
N ALA A 10 30.19 -21.27 -6.09
CA ALA A 10 29.80 -19.86 -5.96
C ALA A 10 28.79 -19.34 -7.01
N PHE A 11 28.45 -20.09 -8.05
CA PHE A 11 27.63 -19.57 -9.17
C PHE A 11 26.20 -20.10 -9.24
N LEU A 12 25.80 -21.02 -8.36
CA LEU A 12 24.46 -21.64 -8.38
C LEU A 12 23.51 -21.13 -7.28
N ALA A 13 23.90 -20.09 -6.55
CA ALA A 13 23.12 -19.55 -5.43
C ALA A 13 22.37 -18.24 -5.75
N VAL A 14 22.61 -17.62 -6.91
CA VAL A 14 22.06 -16.27 -7.22
C VAL A 14 20.82 -16.32 -8.14
N VAL A 15 20.52 -17.47 -8.76
CA VAL A 15 19.39 -17.60 -9.71
C VAL A 15 18.11 -18.20 -9.08
N ALA A 16 18.19 -18.63 -7.81
CA ALA A 16 17.08 -19.33 -7.15
C ALA A 16 16.10 -18.43 -6.36
N LEU A 17 16.29 -17.10 -6.35
CA LEU A 17 15.39 -16.17 -5.65
C LEU A 17 14.30 -15.52 -6.53
N SER A 18 14.17 -15.95 -7.79
CA SER A 18 13.27 -15.30 -8.76
C SER A 18 11.97 -16.05 -9.04
N PHE A 19 11.67 -17.12 -8.31
CA PHE A 19 10.44 -17.90 -8.50
C PHE A 19 9.52 -17.79 -7.29
N GLY A 20 8.43 -17.05 -7.49
CA GLY A 20 7.19 -17.26 -6.76
C GLY A 20 7.06 -16.50 -5.44
N LEU A 21 7.23 -15.18 -5.46
CA LEU A 21 6.36 -14.38 -4.61
C LEU A 21 4.97 -14.42 -5.26
N ALA A 22 4.19 -15.47 -4.95
CA ALA A 22 2.75 -15.29 -4.94
C ALA A 22 2.47 -14.02 -4.14
N PRO A 23 1.50 -13.17 -4.52
CA PRO A 23 1.07 -12.11 -3.63
C PRO A 23 0.62 -12.83 -2.36
N ALA A 24 1.45 -12.80 -1.32
CA ALA A 24 1.01 -13.16 0.00
C ALA A 24 -0.19 -12.25 0.21
N ALA A 25 -1.36 -12.83 0.47
CA ALA A 25 -2.58 -12.08 0.72
C ALA A 25 -2.23 -10.96 1.72
N GLN A 26 -2.01 -9.75 1.18
CA GLN A 26 -1.52 -8.66 1.99
C GLN A 26 -2.68 -8.28 2.88
N ALA A 27 -2.40 -8.12 4.17
CA ALA A 27 -3.40 -7.73 5.14
C ALA A 27 -4.21 -6.54 4.62
N ASP A 28 -5.54 -6.64 4.77
CA ASP A 28 -6.59 -5.65 4.48
C ASP A 28 -6.13 -4.20 4.77
N THR A 29 -5.37 -4.04 5.87
CA THR A 29 -4.69 -2.80 6.22
C THR A 29 -3.18 -3.03 6.28
N GLN A 30 -2.44 -2.30 5.47
CA GLN A 30 -0.98 -2.18 5.60
C GLN A 30 -0.60 -1.01 6.49
N ARG A 31 0.48 -1.19 7.23
CA ARG A 31 1.16 -0.14 7.98
C ARG A 31 2.63 -0.20 7.64
N ALA A 32 3.23 0.95 7.42
CA ALA A 32 4.66 1.05 7.20
C ALA A 32 5.20 2.33 7.84
N GLU A 33 6.44 2.27 8.27
CA GLU A 33 7.15 3.35 8.96
C GLU A 33 8.48 3.58 8.25
N SER A 34 8.90 4.84 8.14
CA SER A 34 10.14 5.21 7.47
C SER A 34 11.36 4.88 8.32
N GLU A 35 12.47 4.57 7.67
CA GLU A 35 13.75 4.35 8.34
C GLU A 35 14.67 5.55 8.07
N PRO A 36 15.60 5.88 8.98
CA PRO A 36 15.89 5.18 10.24
C PRO A 36 15.13 5.67 11.48
N ASN A 37 14.49 6.84 11.44
CA ASN A 37 13.96 7.49 12.65
C ASN A 37 12.44 7.32 12.82
N GLY A 38 11.74 6.76 11.84
CA GLY A 38 10.29 6.61 11.91
C GLY A 38 9.53 7.92 11.72
N HIS A 39 10.12 8.93 11.06
CA HIS A 39 9.51 10.25 10.95
C HIS A 39 8.21 10.27 10.15
N ILE A 40 8.01 9.31 9.25
CA ILE A 40 6.79 9.16 8.46
C ILE A 40 6.20 7.79 8.75
N TRP A 41 4.93 7.77 9.17
CA TRP A 41 4.15 6.57 9.35
C TRP A 41 2.96 6.59 8.41
N LEU A 42 2.66 5.48 7.75
CA LEU A 42 1.55 5.37 6.82
C LEU A 42 0.66 4.17 7.13
N THR A 43 -0.61 4.32 6.79
CA THR A 43 -1.59 3.24 6.73
C THR A 43 -2.29 3.25 5.37
N SER A 44 -2.48 2.08 4.77
CA SER A 44 -3.19 1.88 3.51
C SER A 44 -4.19 0.74 3.66
N SER A 45 -5.43 0.89 3.17
CA SER A 45 -6.43 -0.17 3.18
C SER A 45 -7.29 -0.13 1.92
N SER A 46 -7.69 -1.31 1.42
CA SER A 46 -8.45 -1.44 0.19
C SER A 46 -9.33 -2.69 0.19
N GLY A 47 -10.61 -2.55 -0.14
CA GLY A 47 -11.54 -3.68 -0.19
C GLY A 47 -13.00 -3.28 -0.39
N SER A 48 -13.93 -4.14 0.02
CA SER A 48 -15.37 -3.97 -0.17
C SER A 48 -16.06 -3.41 1.08
N THR A 49 -16.94 -2.43 0.89
CA THR A 49 -17.85 -1.95 1.94
C THR A 49 -19.21 -2.64 1.92
N THR A 50 -19.44 -3.54 0.97
CA THR A 50 -20.65 -4.34 0.85
C THR A 50 -20.29 -5.81 0.69
N ASP A 51 -21.03 -6.68 1.37
CA ASP A 51 -20.87 -8.14 1.26
C ASP A 51 -22.08 -8.70 0.50
N ARG A 52 -22.11 -8.46 -0.82
CA ARG A 52 -23.30 -8.78 -1.63
C ARG A 52 -23.38 -10.27 -1.97
N ASP A 53 -22.23 -10.90 -2.14
CA ASP A 53 -22.05 -12.33 -2.36
C ASP A 53 -22.05 -13.15 -1.06
N LYS A 54 -21.95 -12.49 0.10
CA LYS A 54 -22.06 -13.10 1.46
C LYS A 54 -20.92 -14.04 1.78
N ASP A 55 -19.74 -13.76 1.24
CA ASP A 55 -18.53 -14.54 1.49
C ASP A 55 -17.74 -14.02 2.72
N GLY A 56 -18.11 -12.84 3.23
CA GLY A 56 -17.47 -12.20 4.37
C GLY A 56 -16.03 -11.74 4.12
N ASN A 57 -15.62 -11.64 2.84
CA ASN A 57 -14.26 -11.34 2.45
C ASN A 57 -14.12 -9.88 2.02
N PHE A 58 -13.62 -9.04 2.92
CA PHE A 58 -13.37 -7.63 2.61
C PHE A 58 -12.47 -7.42 1.38
N ASN A 59 -11.52 -8.33 1.11
CA ASN A 59 -10.53 -8.16 0.05
C ASN A 59 -10.99 -8.69 -1.31
N THR A 60 -12.18 -9.28 -1.39
CA THR A 60 -12.76 -9.75 -2.66
C THR A 60 -13.99 -8.92 -2.98
N LEU A 61 -14.00 -8.32 -4.16
CA LEU A 61 -15.12 -7.52 -4.65
C LEU A 61 -15.76 -8.26 -5.81
N THR A 62 -17.08 -8.33 -5.80
CA THR A 62 -17.89 -8.90 -6.88
C THR A 62 -18.69 -7.84 -7.62
N GLN A 63 -19.48 -8.27 -8.59
CA GLN A 63 -20.28 -7.34 -9.40
C GLN A 63 -21.26 -6.54 -8.54
N ALA A 64 -21.24 -5.22 -8.72
CA ALA A 64 -22.05 -4.25 -8.00
C ALA A 64 -21.69 -4.08 -6.52
N ASP A 65 -20.54 -4.61 -6.07
CA ASP A 65 -19.97 -4.22 -4.78
C ASP A 65 -19.44 -2.77 -4.80
N LYS A 66 -19.49 -2.16 -3.62
CA LYS A 66 -18.93 -0.83 -3.38
C LYS A 66 -17.52 -0.97 -2.82
N GLY A 67 -16.53 -0.71 -3.65
CA GLY A 67 -15.13 -0.68 -3.24
C GLY A 67 -14.78 0.60 -2.49
N ILE A 68 -13.82 0.48 -1.58
CA ILE A 68 -13.19 1.56 -0.86
C ILE A 68 -11.68 1.39 -0.91
N VAL A 69 -10.98 2.50 -1.09
CA VAL A 69 -9.54 2.62 -0.86
C VAL A 69 -9.31 3.79 0.10
N HIS A 70 -8.47 3.57 1.09
CA HIS A 70 -8.19 4.50 2.18
C HIS A 70 -6.69 4.63 2.39
N TYR A 71 -6.24 5.85 2.66
CA TYR A 71 -4.87 6.11 3.08
C TYR A 71 -4.85 7.06 4.27
N SER A 72 -3.80 6.94 5.07
CA SER A 72 -3.41 7.89 6.10
C SER A 72 -1.89 8.00 6.14
N VAL A 73 -1.37 9.23 6.14
CA VAL A 73 0.06 9.52 6.32
C VAL A 73 0.22 10.45 7.51
N PHE A 74 1.13 10.12 8.41
CA PHE A 74 1.41 10.83 9.65
C PHE A 74 2.87 11.29 9.66
N ASN A 75 3.09 12.52 10.08
CA ASN A 75 4.36 13.01 10.56
C ASN A 75 4.53 12.62 12.04
N GLN A 76 5.50 11.75 12.30
CA GLN A 76 5.87 11.31 13.64
C GLN A 76 7.09 12.07 14.20
N ALA A 77 7.67 12.98 13.42
CA ALA A 77 8.78 13.81 13.89
C ALA A 77 8.31 14.87 14.90
N GLU A 78 9.21 15.30 15.78
CA GLU A 78 8.96 16.38 16.75
C GLU A 78 8.90 17.78 16.10
N PHE A 79 9.04 17.87 14.77
CA PHE A 79 9.02 19.11 14.01
C PHE A 79 8.03 19.04 12.84
N SER A 80 7.47 20.20 12.46
CA SER A 80 6.65 20.32 11.24
C SER A 80 7.50 20.12 10.00
N GLN A 81 6.93 19.50 8.97
CA GLN A 81 7.58 19.32 7.68
C GLN A 81 6.58 19.25 6.53
N PRO A 82 6.97 19.72 5.32
CA PRO A 82 6.22 19.41 4.11
C PRO A 82 6.38 17.92 3.80
N VAL A 83 5.26 17.25 3.52
CA VAL A 83 5.22 15.84 3.11
C VAL A 83 4.53 15.76 1.76
N HIS A 84 5.26 15.28 0.76
CA HIS A 84 4.72 14.92 -0.55
C HIS A 84 4.06 13.54 -0.43
N ILE A 85 2.76 13.49 -0.73
CA ILE A 85 1.95 12.28 -0.67
C ILE A 85 1.49 11.93 -2.08
N THR A 86 1.83 10.72 -2.52
CA THR A 86 1.35 10.13 -3.77
C THR A 86 0.52 8.89 -3.46
N VAL A 87 -0.66 8.79 -4.06
CA VAL A 87 -1.55 7.64 -3.96
C VAL A 87 -1.90 7.18 -5.37
N SER A 88 -1.53 5.95 -5.72
CA SER A 88 -1.83 5.33 -7.01
C SER A 88 -2.61 4.04 -6.86
N LEU A 89 -3.56 3.83 -7.76
CA LEU A 89 -4.22 2.56 -7.98
C LEU A 89 -3.65 1.95 -9.25
N ASP A 90 -3.24 0.68 -9.17
CA ASP A 90 -2.80 -0.11 -10.31
C ASP A 90 -3.69 -1.35 -10.42
N GLY A 91 -4.13 -1.67 -11.63
CA GLY A 91 -5.00 -2.82 -11.88
C GLY A 91 -4.51 -3.76 -12.98
N PRO A 92 -5.25 -4.86 -13.22
CA PRO A 92 -4.85 -5.91 -14.14
C PRO A 92 -4.63 -5.35 -15.56
N GLY A 93 -3.42 -5.51 -16.09
CA GLY A 93 -3.09 -5.11 -17.46
C GLY A 93 -3.30 -3.62 -17.73
N THR A 94 -3.14 -2.77 -16.71
CA THR A 94 -3.35 -1.31 -16.67
C THR A 94 -4.81 -0.83 -16.54
N ALA A 95 -5.75 -1.71 -16.24
CA ALA A 95 -7.14 -1.32 -16.06
C ALA A 95 -7.34 -0.56 -14.74
N GLN A 96 -7.98 0.61 -14.78
CA GLN A 96 -8.15 1.51 -13.63
C GLN A 96 -6.85 2.05 -13.03
N ASP A 97 -5.75 2.02 -13.79
CA ASP A 97 -4.52 2.70 -13.38
C ASP A 97 -4.81 4.20 -13.23
N ALA A 98 -4.57 4.74 -12.04
CA ALA A 98 -4.90 6.12 -11.71
C ALA A 98 -4.00 6.67 -10.61
N VAL A 99 -3.60 7.93 -10.77
CA VAL A 99 -3.09 8.74 -9.67
C VAL A 99 -4.30 9.39 -8.99
N LEU A 100 -4.57 8.96 -7.76
CA LEU A 100 -5.71 9.43 -6.97
C LEU A 100 -5.37 10.70 -6.17
N LEU A 101 -4.09 10.85 -5.82
CA LEU A 101 -3.53 12.01 -5.15
C LEU A 101 -2.06 12.15 -5.50
N ASP A 102 -1.61 13.38 -5.73
CA ASP A 102 -0.19 13.74 -5.86
C ASP A 102 0.01 15.18 -5.41
N GLU A 103 0.13 15.38 -4.09
CA GLU A 103 0.09 16.70 -3.46
C GLU A 103 1.06 16.82 -2.28
N VAL A 104 1.47 18.05 -1.96
CA VAL A 104 2.32 18.35 -0.80
C VAL A 104 1.46 18.94 0.31
N PHE A 105 1.62 18.42 1.52
CA PHE A 105 0.91 18.87 2.72
C PHE A 105 1.90 19.34 3.78
N ASP A 106 1.64 20.49 4.39
CA ASP A 106 2.41 20.96 5.54
C ASP A 106 1.88 20.28 6.81
N LEU A 107 2.55 19.20 7.24
CA LEU A 107 2.17 18.45 8.42
C LEU A 107 2.87 19.02 9.66
N GLY A 108 2.09 19.25 10.71
CA GLY A 108 2.58 19.65 12.02
C GLY A 108 3.42 18.56 12.69
N PRO A 109 4.11 18.86 13.80
CA PRO A 109 4.86 17.85 14.55
C PRO A 109 3.92 16.80 15.11
N ARG A 110 4.47 15.63 15.44
CA ARG A 110 3.75 14.52 16.07
C ARG A 110 2.84 15.02 17.19
N CYS A 111 1.58 14.62 17.12
CA CYS A 111 0.63 15.01 18.13
C CYS A 111 0.78 14.16 19.41
N GLU A 112 0.92 14.84 20.56
CA GLU A 112 0.70 14.22 21.86
C GLU A 112 -0.78 14.36 22.26
N PHE A 113 -1.41 13.27 22.71
CA PHE A 113 -2.82 13.27 23.13
C PHE A 113 -3.04 14.28 24.28
N GLY A 114 -3.60 15.46 23.98
CA GLY A 114 -3.67 16.55 24.96
C GLY A 114 -4.62 17.70 24.65
N GLY A 115 -5.62 17.51 23.78
CA GLY A 115 -6.74 18.46 23.62
C GLY A 115 -6.59 19.56 22.55
N THR A 116 -5.57 19.49 21.70
CA THR A 116 -5.42 20.38 20.51
C THR A 116 -5.77 19.62 19.24
N ILE A 117 -6.26 20.32 18.20
CA ILE A 117 -6.47 19.74 16.86
C ILE A 117 -5.11 19.31 16.31
N CYS A 118 -4.98 18.02 15.99
CA CYS A 118 -3.77 17.47 15.40
C CYS A 118 -3.71 17.77 13.90
N THR A 119 -2.60 18.37 13.47
CA THR A 119 -2.29 18.66 12.06
C THR A 119 -1.12 17.82 11.56
N ASP A 120 -0.76 16.75 12.28
CA ASP A 120 0.36 15.86 11.99
C ASP A 120 0.01 14.81 10.94
N SER A 121 -1.18 14.81 10.38
CA SER A 121 -1.61 13.78 9.44
C SER A 121 -2.47 14.31 8.31
N GLN A 122 -2.40 13.59 7.19
CA GLN A 122 -3.30 13.74 6.05
C GLN A 122 -3.89 12.38 5.71
N GLN A 123 -5.20 12.36 5.48
CA GLN A 123 -5.97 11.13 5.26
C GLN A 123 -6.97 11.34 4.13
N GLY A 124 -7.29 10.28 3.42
CA GLY A 124 -8.27 10.33 2.34
C GLY A 124 -8.95 9.00 2.08
N THR A 125 -10.08 9.06 1.37
CA THR A 125 -10.87 7.88 1.04
C THR A 125 -11.50 8.05 -0.33
N PHE A 126 -11.28 7.09 -1.21
CA PHE A 126 -11.93 7.03 -2.51
C PHE A 126 -12.86 5.83 -2.54
N ARG A 127 -14.03 6.00 -3.19
CA ARG A 127 -15.06 4.97 -3.29
C ARG A 127 -15.43 4.77 -4.74
N PHE A 128 -15.69 3.53 -5.11
CA PHE A 128 -16.08 3.16 -6.47
C PHE A 128 -17.10 2.03 -6.44
N MET A 129 -17.74 1.81 -7.58
CA MET A 129 -18.69 0.71 -7.76
C MET A 129 -18.13 -0.25 -8.82
N VAL A 130 -18.06 -1.54 -8.47
CA VAL A 130 -17.50 -2.57 -9.35
C VAL A 130 -18.48 -2.91 -10.46
N SER A 131 -18.00 -2.83 -11.70
CA SER A 131 -18.74 -3.12 -12.92
C SER A 131 -17.88 -4.02 -13.80
N ARG A 132 -18.46 -5.09 -14.37
CA ARG A 132 -17.72 -6.03 -15.25
C ARG A 132 -17.06 -5.36 -16.46
N LYS A 133 -17.59 -4.21 -16.88
CA LYS A 133 -17.09 -3.46 -18.03
C LYS A 133 -15.83 -2.68 -17.69
N ASP A 134 -15.79 -2.08 -16.50
CA ASP A 134 -14.76 -1.12 -16.12
C ASP A 134 -13.72 -1.73 -15.17
N TRP A 135 -14.07 -2.83 -14.48
CA TRP A 135 -13.25 -3.52 -13.49
C TRP A 135 -13.03 -4.98 -13.93
N PRO A 136 -12.03 -5.27 -14.78
CA PRO A 136 -11.70 -6.66 -15.13
C PRO A 136 -11.34 -7.47 -13.88
N ALA A 137 -11.64 -8.78 -13.92
CA ALA A 137 -11.27 -9.68 -12.84
C ALA A 137 -9.75 -9.77 -12.70
N GLY A 138 -9.27 -9.77 -11.46
CA GLY A 138 -7.85 -9.82 -11.13
C GLY A 138 -7.49 -9.04 -9.88
N GLY A 139 -6.18 -9.01 -9.58
CA GLY A 139 -5.62 -8.29 -8.45
C GLY A 139 -5.39 -6.81 -8.77
N TYR A 140 -5.69 -5.97 -7.79
CA TYR A 140 -5.46 -4.54 -7.79
C TYR A 140 -4.57 -4.18 -6.61
N SER A 141 -3.72 -3.16 -6.78
CA SER A 141 -2.87 -2.63 -5.72
C SER A 141 -3.05 -1.13 -5.55
N LEU A 142 -3.19 -0.70 -4.30
CA LEU A 142 -3.16 0.68 -3.89
C LEU A 142 -1.78 0.96 -3.30
N SER A 143 -0.98 1.80 -3.94
CA SER A 143 0.32 2.24 -3.43
C SER A 143 0.18 3.63 -2.82
N VAL A 144 0.68 3.80 -1.60
CA VAL A 144 0.71 5.06 -0.87
C VAL A 144 2.17 5.35 -0.52
N THR A 145 2.68 6.48 -0.96
CA THR A 145 4.03 6.96 -0.62
C THR A 145 3.93 8.29 0.10
N GLY A 146 4.58 8.40 1.26
CA GLY A 146 4.82 9.67 1.94
C GLY A 146 6.31 10.00 1.89
N SER A 147 6.65 11.23 1.55
CA SER A 147 8.05 11.69 1.46
C SER A 147 8.23 13.08 2.05
N GLY A 148 9.00 13.18 3.13
CA GLY A 148 9.45 14.43 3.76
C GLY A 148 10.94 14.35 4.08
N SER A 149 11.30 14.51 5.34
CA SER A 149 12.65 14.24 5.87
C SER A 149 13.06 12.78 5.74
N GLU A 150 12.10 11.88 5.70
CA GLU A 150 12.24 10.46 5.37
C GLU A 150 11.13 10.04 4.40
N SER A 151 11.24 8.86 3.80
CA SER A 151 10.23 8.35 2.87
C SER A 151 9.85 6.91 3.18
N VAL A 152 8.59 6.59 2.93
CA VAL A 152 8.03 5.25 3.11
C VAL A 152 6.92 5.01 2.11
N THR A 153 6.83 3.78 1.61
CA THR A 153 5.77 3.30 0.72
C THR A 153 5.09 2.09 1.34
N GLY A 154 3.77 2.05 1.30
CA GLY A 154 2.98 0.88 1.68
C GLY A 154 1.96 0.57 0.60
N VAL A 155 1.70 -0.72 0.40
CA VAL A 155 0.87 -1.22 -0.69
C VAL A 155 -0.21 -2.14 -0.14
N SER A 156 -1.49 -1.77 -0.26
CA SER A 156 -2.58 -2.71 0.03
C SER A 156 -3.15 -3.28 -1.27
N THR A 157 -3.76 -4.47 -1.20
CA THR A 157 -4.27 -5.16 -2.39
C THR A 157 -5.71 -5.62 -2.19
N PHE A 158 -6.48 -5.65 -3.27
CA PHE A 158 -7.79 -6.30 -3.32
C PHE A 158 -7.95 -7.06 -4.64
N THR A 159 -8.93 -7.96 -4.71
CA THR A 159 -9.22 -8.76 -5.89
C THR A 159 -10.64 -8.48 -6.36
N VAL A 160 -10.82 -8.31 -7.68
CA VAL A 160 -12.15 -8.36 -8.30
C VAL A 160 -12.37 -9.77 -8.86
N ALA A 161 -13.47 -10.41 -8.44
CA ALA A 161 -13.86 -11.76 -8.85
C ALA A 161 -15.32 -11.79 -9.36
N TYR A 162 -15.60 -12.62 -10.37
CA TYR A 162 -16.91 -12.73 -11.02
C TYR A 162 -17.33 -14.17 -11.26
#